data_AF-A0AAD4CLA3-F1
#
_entry.id   AF-A0AAD4CLA3-F1
#
_cell.length_a   1.000
_cell.length_b   1.000
_cell.length_c   1.000
_cell.angle_alpha   90.00
_cell.angle_beta   90.00
_cell.angle_gamma   90.00
#
_symmetry.space_group_name_H-M   'P 1'
#
loop_
_entity.id
_entity.type
_entity.pdbx_description
1 polymer ?
#
loop_
_entity_poly.entity_id
_entity_poly.type
_entity_poly.pdbx_seq_one_letter_code
_entity_poly.pdbx_strand_id
1 'polypeptide(L)'
;MHPCVSNVELPQDTRFSRCVAVCAHVLGHLGTMILFWIGVFVWIGLGPACGWSNDWQLYMNSASSALMVFLFPLLANLHEQQSAHVSKCLDAIFAVDAELEVKLRMLTGDHLSNIEVVMPAPKVNPIQRAIFYYADFVGTLVGMAILLAVVVIWIAVGPLLHFSSNWWLLIGTYAGLVGMNDAFVLRNMQDRLRGYAGTELGKIHAEDAKLLDRVHLSRCPAKKTLDRPTLTTRVSLVMSRISAHEITVVVGFVFIIGLVVAASAMGWSLTGQLLCNVPASIVESCFMLILISGHKSIADEAFTDWQMVYKQRVTLLSVVECVQSQWRRGDNRLTASLYLSIPVLSLLRGGNYRIFQLYKNQF
;
A
#
# COMPACT_ATOMS: atom_id res chain seq x y z
N MET A 1 -30.20 19.71 -21.85
CA MET A 1 -29.69 18.33 -21.94
C MET A 1 -28.52 18.23 -20.98
N HIS A 2 -28.72 17.57 -19.83
CA HIS A 2 -27.64 17.24 -18.90
C HIS A 2 -26.68 16.27 -19.61
N PRO A 3 -25.35 16.52 -19.65
CA PRO A 3 -24.44 15.54 -20.17
C PRO A 3 -24.48 14.32 -19.24
N CYS A 4 -24.71 13.17 -19.86
CA CYS A 4 -24.62 11.85 -19.27
C CYS A 4 -23.14 11.56 -18.98
N VAL A 5 -22.56 12.22 -17.97
CA VAL A 5 -21.38 11.66 -17.31
C VAL A 5 -21.95 10.51 -16.51
N SER A 6 -21.71 9.29 -16.98
CA SER A 6 -21.99 8.09 -16.22
C SER A 6 -21.52 8.34 -14.79
N ASN A 7 -22.44 8.26 -13.83
CA ASN A 7 -22.04 8.01 -12.46
C ASN A 7 -21.25 6.71 -12.54
N VAL A 8 -19.93 6.81 -12.58
CA VAL A 8 -19.07 5.67 -12.28
C VAL A 8 -19.40 5.35 -10.84
N GLU A 9 -20.43 4.51 -10.67
CA GLU A 9 -20.79 3.94 -9.39
C GLU A 9 -19.55 3.19 -8.94
N LEU A 10 -18.86 3.77 -7.96
CA LEU A 10 -17.80 3.11 -7.24
C LEU A 10 -18.32 1.73 -6.81
N PRO A 11 -17.53 0.66 -6.99
CA PRO A 11 -18.01 -0.71 -6.92
C PRO A 11 -18.75 -0.98 -5.61
N GLN A 12 -19.95 -1.55 -5.70
CA GLN A 12 -20.73 -1.94 -4.52
C GLN A 12 -20.03 -3.08 -3.76
N ASP A 13 -19.81 -2.89 -2.46
CA ASP A 13 -19.14 -3.89 -1.62
C ASP A 13 -19.97 -5.17 -1.49
N THR A 14 -19.33 -6.30 -1.79
CA THR A 14 -19.88 -7.63 -1.51
C THR A 14 -20.04 -7.85 0.01
N ARG A 15 -20.92 -8.77 0.41
CA ARG A 15 -21.09 -9.12 1.85
C ARG A 15 -19.79 -9.62 2.49
N PHE A 16 -18.95 -10.30 1.71
CA PHE A 16 -17.64 -10.76 2.14
C PHE A 16 -16.68 -9.59 2.37
N SER A 17 -16.61 -8.65 1.43
CA SER A 17 -15.80 -7.43 1.57
C SER A 17 -16.20 -6.62 2.80
N ARG A 18 -17.51 -6.52 3.10
CA ARG A 18 -17.98 -5.88 4.34
C ARG A 18 -17.53 -6.60 5.60
N CYS A 19 -17.58 -7.93 5.62
CA CYS A 19 -17.09 -8.72 6.76
C CYS A 19 -15.59 -8.48 6.98
N VAL A 20 -14.81 -8.54 5.91
CA VAL A 20 -13.36 -8.27 5.91
C VAL A 20 -13.05 -6.86 6.40
N ALA A 21 -13.82 -5.86 5.96
CA ALA A 21 -13.68 -4.49 6.42
C ALA A 21 -13.98 -4.33 7.93
N VAL A 22 -14.98 -5.04 8.44
CA VAL A 22 -15.27 -5.08 9.89
C VAL A 22 -14.14 -5.75 10.66
N CYS A 23 -13.63 -6.88 10.19
CA CYS A 23 -12.47 -7.55 10.80
C CYS A 23 -11.24 -6.65 10.82
N ALA A 24 -10.94 -5.99 9.70
CA ALA A 24 -9.84 -5.03 9.60
C ALA A 24 -10.04 -3.85 10.55
N HIS A 25 -11.28 -3.36 10.71
CA HIS A 25 -11.60 -2.29 11.63
C HIS A 25 -11.33 -2.67 13.09
N VAL A 26 -11.73 -3.88 13.49
CA VAL A 26 -11.53 -4.38 14.86
C VAL A 26 -10.05 -4.64 15.12
N LEU A 27 -9.35 -5.33 14.21
CA LEU A 27 -7.94 -5.69 14.39
C LEU A 27 -6.99 -4.51 14.26
N GLY A 28 -7.31 -3.55 13.38
CA GLY A 28 -6.54 -2.32 13.20
C GLY A 28 -6.76 -1.27 14.30
N HIS A 29 -7.63 -1.54 15.27
CA HIS A 29 -7.90 -0.62 16.38
C HIS A 29 -6.75 -0.60 17.40
N LEU A 30 -6.43 0.59 17.94
CA LEU A 30 -5.38 0.75 18.95
C LEU A 30 -5.60 -0.14 20.18
N GLY A 31 -6.87 -0.32 20.59
CA GLY A 31 -7.22 -1.21 21.69
C GLY A 31 -6.78 -2.66 21.46
N THR A 32 -6.87 -3.17 20.23
CA THR A 32 -6.44 -4.52 19.87
C THR A 32 -4.91 -4.64 19.92
N MET A 33 -4.19 -3.62 19.45
CA MET A 33 -2.74 -3.54 19.58
C MET A 33 -2.28 -3.51 21.05
N ILE A 34 -2.96 -2.72 21.89
CA ILE A 34 -2.67 -2.67 23.33
C ILE A 34 -2.95 -4.02 23.97
N LEU A 35 -4.08 -4.66 23.65
CA LEU A 35 -4.44 -5.98 24.17
C LEU A 35 -3.42 -7.04 23.77
N PHE A 36 -2.93 -7.01 22.52
CA PHE A 36 -1.88 -7.89 22.04
C PHE A 36 -0.61 -7.76 22.91
N TRP A 37 -0.12 -6.53 23.14
CA TRP A 37 1.07 -6.31 23.96
C TRP A 37 0.85 -6.64 25.45
N ILE A 38 -0.33 -6.35 26.01
CA ILE A 38 -0.69 -6.80 27.36
C ILE A 38 -0.59 -8.33 27.44
N GLY A 39 -1.12 -9.06 26.46
CA GLY A 39 -1.02 -10.51 26.39
C GLY A 39 0.43 -10.99 26.37
N VAL A 40 1.28 -10.37 25.54
CA VAL A 40 2.73 -10.67 25.48
C VAL A 40 3.39 -10.42 26.84
N PHE A 41 3.15 -9.27 27.48
CA PHE A 41 3.78 -8.95 28.77
C PHE A 41 3.30 -9.85 29.91
N VAL A 42 2.01 -10.20 29.93
CA VAL A 42 1.46 -11.18 30.88
C VAL A 42 2.12 -12.53 30.68
N TRP A 43 2.26 -12.99 29.44
CA TRP A 43 2.95 -14.24 29.12
C TRP A 43 4.42 -14.22 29.59
N ILE A 44 5.17 -13.14 29.33
CA ILE A 44 6.54 -12.96 29.84
C ILE A 44 6.56 -12.99 31.37
N GLY A 45 5.63 -12.30 32.03
CA GLY A 45 5.54 -12.24 33.49
C GLY A 45 5.20 -13.58 34.16
N LEU A 46 4.52 -14.48 33.45
CA LEU A 46 4.26 -15.86 33.90
C LEU A 46 5.46 -16.80 33.69
N GLY A 47 6.46 -16.39 32.90
CA GLY A 47 7.66 -17.18 32.61
C GLY A 47 8.37 -17.73 33.86
N PRO A 48 8.69 -16.89 34.87
CA PRO A 48 9.32 -17.35 36.11
C PRO A 48 8.49 -18.39 36.88
N ALA A 49 7.17 -18.20 36.96
CA ALA A 49 6.28 -19.14 37.65
C ALA A 49 6.19 -20.49 36.93
N CYS A 50 6.35 -20.48 35.60
CA CYS A 50 6.42 -21.69 34.77
C CYS A 50 7.84 -22.22 34.59
N GLY A 51 8.85 -21.66 35.28
CA GLY A 51 10.24 -22.09 35.20
C GLY A 51 10.87 -21.95 33.81
N TRP A 52 10.35 -21.04 32.97
CA TRP A 52 10.77 -20.87 31.58
C TRP A 52 10.72 -22.17 30.74
N SER A 53 9.75 -23.04 31.05
CA SER A 53 9.63 -24.36 30.44
C SER A 53 9.42 -24.31 28.91
N ASN A 54 9.74 -25.43 28.25
CA ASN A 54 9.49 -25.57 26.81
C ASN A 54 7.98 -25.49 26.49
N ASP A 55 7.11 -26.01 27.36
CA ASP A 55 5.66 -25.93 27.17
C ASP A 55 5.17 -24.47 27.22
N TRP A 56 5.70 -23.67 28.15
CA TRP A 56 5.40 -22.23 28.23
C TRP A 56 5.79 -21.48 26.95
N GLN A 57 6.94 -21.82 26.34
CA GLN A 57 7.36 -21.25 25.05
C GLN A 57 6.49 -21.76 23.90
N LEU A 58 6.16 -23.05 23.90
CA LEU A 58 5.39 -23.69 22.84
C LEU A 58 3.94 -23.18 22.78
N TYR A 59 3.33 -22.85 23.91
CA TYR A 59 2.00 -22.23 23.93
C TYR A 59 1.98 -20.87 23.24
N MET A 60 3.00 -20.04 23.46
CA MET A 60 3.11 -18.74 22.77
C MET A 60 3.39 -18.91 21.28
N ASN A 61 4.29 -19.85 20.94
CA ASN A 61 4.53 -20.20 19.55
C ASN A 61 3.23 -20.61 18.83
N SER A 62 2.46 -21.50 19.44
CA SER A 62 1.19 -21.99 18.89
C SER A 62 0.13 -20.89 18.78
N ALA A 63 -0.01 -20.06 19.81
CA ALA A 63 -0.94 -18.93 19.83
C ALA A 63 -0.60 -17.89 18.76
N SER A 64 0.69 -17.52 18.63
CA SER A 64 1.15 -16.59 17.60
C SER A 64 0.98 -17.17 16.20
N SER A 65 1.28 -18.45 15.97
CA SER A 65 1.03 -19.10 14.68
C SER A 65 -0.45 -19.14 14.32
N ALA A 66 -1.33 -19.45 15.27
CA ALA A 66 -2.78 -19.40 15.05
C ALA A 66 -3.26 -17.99 14.67
N LEU A 67 -2.71 -16.95 15.31
CA LEU A 67 -2.97 -15.57 14.93
C LEU A 67 -2.48 -15.27 13.51
N MET A 68 -1.29 -15.73 13.13
CA MET A 68 -0.74 -15.53 11.78
C MET A 68 -1.59 -16.19 10.69
N VAL A 69 -2.05 -17.43 10.91
CA VAL A 69 -2.97 -18.14 10.00
C VAL A 69 -4.24 -17.33 9.73
N PHE A 70 -4.68 -16.51 10.69
CA PHE A 70 -5.80 -15.60 10.51
C PHE A 70 -5.41 -14.25 9.87
N LEU A 71 -4.30 -13.65 10.30
CA LEU A 71 -3.89 -12.32 9.83
C LEU A 71 -3.41 -12.32 8.37
N PHE A 72 -2.70 -13.36 7.92
CA PHE A 72 -2.15 -13.39 6.56
C PHE A 72 -3.23 -13.38 5.48
N PRO A 73 -4.23 -14.27 5.47
CA PRO A 73 -5.28 -14.25 4.46
C PRO A 73 -6.10 -12.96 4.52
N LEU A 74 -6.33 -12.42 5.73
CA LEU A 74 -7.03 -11.15 5.90
C LEU A 74 -6.25 -10.00 5.25
N LEU A 75 -4.95 -9.90 5.54
CA LEU A 75 -4.08 -8.87 4.99
C LEU A 75 -3.97 -9.00 3.47
N ALA A 76 -3.76 -10.21 2.94
CA ALA A 76 -3.70 -10.48 1.51
C ALA A 76 -5.00 -10.06 0.79
N ASN A 77 -6.15 -10.39 1.37
CA ASN A 77 -7.45 -10.01 0.82
C ASN A 77 -7.67 -8.49 0.85
N LEU A 78 -7.27 -7.81 1.93
CA LEU A 78 -7.30 -6.34 1.99
C LEU A 78 -6.44 -5.71 0.89
N HIS A 79 -5.23 -6.25 0.68
CA HIS A 79 -4.34 -5.79 -0.39
C HIS A 79 -4.95 -5.99 -1.79
N GLU A 80 -5.54 -7.16 -2.04
CA GLU A 80 -6.18 -7.46 -3.32
C GLU A 80 -7.38 -6.54 -3.59
N GLN A 81 -8.26 -6.35 -2.60
CA GLN A 81 -9.40 -5.45 -2.72
C GLN A 81 -8.97 -4.01 -3.03
N GLN A 82 -7.92 -3.53 -2.36
CA GLN A 82 -7.41 -2.18 -2.59
C GLN A 82 -6.77 -2.04 -3.97
N SER A 83 -5.99 -3.03 -4.41
CA SER A 83 -5.41 -3.07 -5.75
C SER A 83 -6.50 -2.98 -6.81
N ALA A 84 -7.54 -3.80 -6.70
CA ALA A 84 -8.69 -3.80 -7.60
C ALA A 84 -9.45 -2.47 -7.57
N HIS A 85 -9.57 -1.83 -6.40
CA HIS A 85 -10.24 -0.53 -6.27
C HIS A 85 -9.45 0.60 -6.92
N VAL A 86 -8.13 0.66 -6.68
CA VAL A 86 -7.23 1.65 -7.28
C VAL A 86 -7.20 1.50 -8.80
N SER A 87 -7.11 0.27 -9.31
CA SER A 87 -7.19 -0.01 -10.76
C SER A 87 -8.44 0.58 -11.38
N LYS A 88 -9.62 0.31 -10.80
CA LYS A 88 -10.90 0.85 -11.30
C LYS A 88 -10.96 2.38 -11.27
N CYS A 89 -10.42 3.01 -10.22
CA CYS A 89 -10.36 4.47 -10.13
C CYS A 89 -9.47 5.06 -11.23
N LEU A 90 -8.31 4.44 -11.48
CA LEU A 90 -7.39 4.86 -12.53
C LEU A 90 -8.01 4.66 -13.92
N ASP A 91 -8.67 3.54 -14.18
CA ASP A 91 -9.39 3.29 -15.44
C ASP A 91 -10.46 4.35 -15.71
N ALA A 92 -11.20 4.76 -14.67
CA ALA A 92 -12.20 5.83 -14.78
C ALA A 92 -11.55 7.19 -15.08
N ILE A 93 -10.43 7.51 -14.43
CA ILE A 93 -9.67 8.74 -14.70
C ILE A 93 -9.15 8.72 -16.14
N PHE A 94 -8.57 7.61 -16.60
CA PHE A 94 -8.07 7.46 -17.97
C PHE A 94 -9.17 7.57 -19.01
N ALA A 95 -10.36 7.03 -18.75
CA ALA A 95 -11.50 7.18 -19.65
C ALA A 95 -11.88 8.67 -19.84
N VAL A 96 -11.94 9.43 -18.75
CA VAL A 96 -12.25 10.87 -18.79
C VAL A 96 -11.12 11.66 -19.46
N ASP A 97 -9.85 11.34 -19.17
CA ASP A 97 -8.70 11.99 -19.79
C ASP A 97 -8.63 11.73 -21.30
N ALA A 98 -8.90 10.49 -21.75
CA ALA A 98 -8.93 10.15 -23.16
C ALA A 98 -10.05 10.90 -23.90
N GLU A 99 -11.24 10.99 -23.31
CA GLU A 99 -12.35 11.75 -23.89
C GLU A 99 -12.04 13.26 -23.96
N LEU A 100 -11.44 13.80 -22.91
CA LEU A 100 -10.99 15.18 -22.86
C LEU A 100 -9.96 15.47 -23.96
N GLU A 101 -8.97 14.61 -24.12
CA GLU A 101 -7.93 14.72 -25.16
C GLU A 101 -8.53 14.72 -26.56
N VAL A 102 -9.43 13.78 -26.86
CA VAL A 102 -10.08 13.68 -28.17
C VAL A 102 -10.87 14.95 -28.47
N LYS A 103 -11.64 15.48 -27.51
CA LYS A 103 -12.40 16.72 -27.70
C LYS A 103 -11.50 17.94 -27.89
N LEU A 104 -10.42 18.06 -27.12
CA LEU A 104 -9.45 19.15 -27.27
C LEU A 104 -8.76 19.10 -28.64
N ARG A 105 -8.35 17.92 -29.11
CA ARG A 105 -7.75 17.75 -30.45
C ARG A 105 -8.72 18.10 -31.57
N MET A 106 -9.99 17.70 -31.45
CA MET A 106 -11.01 18.11 -32.43
C MET A 106 -11.23 19.62 -32.47
N LEU A 107 -11.19 20.31 -31.33
CA LEU A 107 -11.37 21.77 -31.26
C LEU A 107 -10.15 22.56 -31.74
N THR A 108 -8.95 22.03 -31.51
CA THR A 108 -7.68 22.72 -31.83
C THR A 108 -7.10 22.31 -33.19
N GLY A 109 -7.55 21.21 -33.78
CA GLY A 109 -6.97 20.62 -34.98
C GLY A 109 -5.59 19.99 -34.74
N ASP A 110 -5.25 19.69 -33.48
CA ASP A 110 -3.95 19.12 -33.12
C ASP A 110 -3.88 17.61 -33.38
N HIS A 111 -2.80 17.19 -34.02
CA HIS A 111 -2.48 15.79 -34.32
C HIS A 111 -1.13 15.34 -33.74
N LEU A 112 -0.45 16.21 -32.97
CA LEU A 112 0.83 15.88 -32.37
C LEU A 112 0.65 14.87 -31.23
N SER A 113 1.58 13.92 -31.16
CA SER A 113 1.65 12.95 -30.07
C SER A 113 1.93 13.65 -28.74
N ASN A 114 1.41 13.09 -27.66
CA ASN A 114 1.69 13.57 -26.30
C ASN A 114 3.18 13.38 -25.97
N ILE A 115 3.73 14.31 -25.19
CA ILE A 115 5.13 14.24 -24.73
C ILE A 115 5.22 13.15 -23.67
N GLU A 116 6.13 12.19 -23.86
CA GLU A 116 6.40 11.18 -22.85
C GLU A 116 7.03 11.82 -21.62
N VAL A 117 6.37 11.70 -20.47
CA VAL A 117 6.93 12.14 -19.20
C VAL A 117 7.69 10.99 -18.55
N VAL A 118 9.02 11.05 -18.59
CA VAL A 118 9.88 10.07 -17.88
C VAL A 118 9.92 10.45 -16.40
N MET A 119 9.45 9.55 -15.54
CA MET A 119 9.61 9.68 -14.08
C MET A 119 11.00 9.16 -13.70
N PRO A 120 11.91 10.02 -13.22
CA PRO A 120 13.25 9.57 -12.87
C PRO A 120 13.20 8.66 -11.65
N ALA A 121 14.01 7.59 -11.66
CA ALA A 121 14.17 6.74 -10.49
C ALA A 121 14.72 7.57 -9.31
N PRO A 122 14.17 7.40 -8.10
CA PRO A 122 14.61 8.15 -6.94
C PRO A 122 16.05 7.79 -6.55
N LYS A 123 16.81 8.79 -6.08
CA LYS A 123 18.16 8.55 -5.55
C LYS A 123 18.05 7.86 -4.19
N VAL A 124 18.64 6.67 -4.09
CA VAL A 124 18.55 5.82 -2.89
C VAL A 124 19.92 5.59 -2.26
N ASN A 125 19.97 5.59 -0.94
CA ASN A 125 21.12 5.22 -0.13
C ASN A 125 21.50 3.73 -0.40
N PRO A 126 22.78 3.31 -0.35
CA PRO A 126 23.19 1.90 -0.41
C PRO A 126 22.38 0.95 0.48
N ILE A 127 22.04 1.33 1.72
CA ILE A 127 21.23 0.47 2.61
C ILE A 127 19.86 0.23 2.00
N GLN A 128 19.17 1.31 1.60
CA GLN A 128 17.88 1.22 0.94
C GLN A 128 17.95 0.44 -0.38
N ARG A 129 19.06 0.55 -1.13
CA ARG A 129 19.30 -0.24 -2.34
C ARG A 129 19.39 -1.74 -2.02
N ALA A 130 20.07 -2.12 -0.94
CA ALA A 130 20.14 -3.51 -0.49
C ALA A 130 18.75 -4.05 -0.11
N ILE A 131 17.93 -3.24 0.59
CA ILE A 131 16.54 -3.59 0.92
C ILE A 131 15.73 -3.81 -0.36
N PHE A 132 15.87 -2.93 -1.37
CA PHE A 132 15.20 -3.10 -2.66
C PHE A 132 15.61 -4.39 -3.37
N TYR A 133 16.91 -4.72 -3.40
CA TYR A 133 17.39 -5.97 -4.00
C TYR A 133 16.84 -7.21 -3.29
N TYR A 134 16.81 -7.19 -1.96
CA TYR A 134 16.22 -8.29 -1.19
C TYR A 134 14.73 -8.43 -1.50
N ALA A 135 13.98 -7.33 -1.49
CA ALA A 135 12.54 -7.35 -1.77
C ALA A 135 12.23 -7.87 -3.18
N ASP A 136 13.03 -7.49 -4.18
CA ASP A 136 12.90 -7.98 -5.56
C ASP A 136 13.26 -9.47 -5.65
N PHE A 137 14.34 -9.89 -5.01
CA PHE A 137 14.73 -11.30 -4.96
C PHE A 137 13.64 -12.20 -4.35
N VAL A 138 13.08 -11.81 -3.20
CA VAL A 138 12.04 -12.58 -2.50
C VAL A 138 10.69 -12.48 -3.22
N GLY A 139 10.36 -11.32 -3.77
CA GLY A 139 9.05 -11.05 -4.40
C GLY A 139 8.92 -11.54 -5.84
N THR A 140 10.02 -11.83 -6.54
CA THR A 140 9.98 -12.32 -7.93
C THR A 140 9.59 -13.79 -8.04
N LEU A 141 9.25 -14.23 -9.26
CA LEU A 141 8.99 -15.63 -9.57
C LEU A 141 10.16 -16.55 -9.18
N VAL A 142 11.39 -16.04 -9.23
CA VAL A 142 12.59 -16.77 -8.79
C VAL A 142 12.52 -17.07 -7.29
N GLY A 143 12.21 -16.06 -6.47
CA GLY A 143 12.01 -16.24 -5.03
C GLY A 143 10.94 -17.29 -4.72
N MET A 144 9.80 -17.22 -5.42
CA MET A 144 8.73 -18.20 -5.26
C MET A 144 9.12 -19.63 -5.67
N ALA A 145 9.89 -19.77 -6.76
CA ALA A 145 10.40 -21.07 -7.17
C ALA A 145 11.38 -21.67 -6.14
N ILE A 146 12.26 -20.84 -5.56
CA ILE A 146 13.17 -21.27 -4.49
C ILE A 146 12.38 -21.69 -3.25
N LEU A 147 11.39 -20.91 -2.83
CA LEU A 147 10.55 -21.25 -1.68
C LEU A 147 9.83 -22.59 -1.89
N LEU A 148 9.26 -22.81 -3.08
CA LEU A 148 8.61 -24.07 -3.43
C LEU A 148 9.59 -25.25 -3.38
N ALA A 149 10.80 -25.07 -3.91
CA ALA A 149 11.85 -26.09 -3.85
C ALA A 149 12.23 -26.43 -2.41
N VAL A 150 12.40 -25.42 -1.53
CA VAL A 150 12.68 -25.63 -0.10
C VAL A 150 11.55 -26.42 0.57
N VAL A 151 10.27 -26.09 0.29
CA VAL A 151 9.12 -26.82 0.84
C VAL A 151 9.10 -28.27 0.34
N VAL A 152 9.37 -28.52 -0.94
CA VAL A 152 9.44 -29.87 -1.50
C VAL A 152 10.56 -30.69 -0.86
N ILE A 153 11.75 -30.11 -0.72
CA ILE A 153 12.90 -30.75 -0.04
C ILE A 153 12.54 -31.06 1.41
N TRP A 154 11.92 -30.11 2.12
CA TRP A 154 11.48 -30.33 3.49
C TRP A 154 10.46 -31.47 3.58
N ILE A 155 9.44 -31.53 2.72
CA ILE A 155 8.49 -32.65 2.71
C ILE A 155 9.22 -33.98 2.43
N ALA A 156 10.18 -33.99 1.50
CA ALA A 156 10.92 -35.20 1.11
C ALA A 156 11.85 -35.73 2.22
N VAL A 157 12.42 -34.86 3.05
CA VAL A 157 13.29 -35.24 4.18
C VAL A 157 12.47 -35.65 5.41
N GLY A 158 11.23 -35.17 5.54
CA GLY A 158 10.35 -35.45 6.68
C GLY A 158 10.23 -36.93 7.09
N PRO A 159 10.07 -37.89 6.16
CA PRO A 159 10.04 -39.31 6.48
C PRO A 159 11.29 -39.83 7.19
N LEU A 160 12.48 -39.33 6.83
CA LEU A 160 13.75 -39.73 7.44
C LEU A 160 13.85 -39.30 8.91
N LEU A 161 13.15 -38.22 9.27
CA LEU A 161 13.13 -37.65 10.62
C LEU A 161 11.79 -37.89 11.34
N HIS A 162 10.99 -38.84 10.82
CA HIS A 162 9.71 -39.29 11.37
C HIS A 162 8.70 -38.17 11.64
N PHE A 163 8.79 -37.04 10.93
CA PHE A 163 7.94 -35.86 11.17
C PHE A 163 7.83 -35.47 12.66
N SER A 164 8.95 -35.59 13.39
CA SER A 164 8.99 -35.27 14.83
C SER A 164 8.64 -33.81 15.11
N SER A 165 8.28 -33.47 16.36
CA SER A 165 8.00 -32.08 16.75
C SER A 165 9.17 -31.14 16.44
N ASN A 166 10.41 -31.61 16.60
CA ASN A 166 11.61 -30.85 16.23
C ASN A 166 11.70 -30.60 14.72
N TRP A 167 11.23 -31.54 13.89
CA TRP A 167 11.19 -31.37 12.42
C TRP A 167 10.20 -30.28 11.99
N TRP A 168 9.01 -30.28 12.59
CA TRP A 168 8.00 -29.24 12.36
C TRP A 168 8.46 -27.87 12.88
N LEU A 169 9.17 -27.86 14.00
CA LEU A 169 9.64 -26.61 14.61
C LEU A 169 10.82 -26.01 13.85
N LEU A 170 11.62 -26.83 13.16
CA LEU A 170 12.70 -26.36 12.30
C LEU A 170 12.18 -25.48 11.15
N ILE A 171 11.17 -25.95 10.40
CA ILE A 171 10.58 -25.14 9.32
C ILE A 171 9.86 -23.92 9.88
N GLY A 172 9.19 -24.05 11.03
CA GLY A 172 8.56 -22.93 11.72
C GLY A 172 9.58 -21.86 12.13
N THR A 173 10.76 -22.26 12.60
CA THR A 173 11.83 -21.33 12.97
C THR A 173 12.38 -20.60 11.76
N TYR A 174 12.62 -21.29 10.65
CA TYR A 174 13.01 -20.65 9.40
C TYR A 174 11.94 -19.65 8.93
N ALA A 175 10.68 -20.09 8.87
CA ALA A 175 9.56 -19.27 8.44
C ALA A 175 9.37 -18.03 9.33
N GLY A 176 9.47 -18.17 10.66
CA GLY A 176 9.35 -17.05 11.58
C GLY A 176 10.50 -16.04 11.45
N LEU A 177 11.75 -16.50 11.34
CA LEU A 177 12.90 -15.60 11.17
C LEU A 177 12.85 -14.84 9.84
N VAL A 178 12.57 -15.54 8.74
CA VAL A 178 12.44 -14.93 7.41
C VAL A 178 11.20 -14.03 7.37
N GLY A 179 10.07 -14.48 7.90
CA GLY A 179 8.82 -13.73 7.95
C GLY A 179 8.93 -12.43 8.75
N MET A 180 9.64 -12.46 9.89
CA MET A 180 9.97 -11.24 10.63
C MET A 180 10.80 -10.27 9.78
N ASN A 181 11.84 -10.75 9.09
CA ASN A 181 12.64 -9.90 8.19
C ASN A 181 11.77 -9.32 7.06
N ASP A 182 10.94 -10.15 6.44
CA ASP A 182 10.03 -9.77 5.38
C ASP A 182 9.02 -8.73 5.86
N ALA A 183 8.53 -8.82 7.09
CA ALA A 183 7.65 -7.83 7.68
C ALA A 183 8.31 -6.44 7.80
N PHE A 184 9.60 -6.38 8.22
CA PHE A 184 10.37 -5.13 8.25
C PHE A 184 10.60 -4.57 6.85
N VAL A 185 11.06 -5.42 5.92
CA VAL A 185 11.33 -5.04 4.52
C VAL A 185 10.05 -4.54 3.86
N LEU A 186 8.97 -5.31 3.92
CA LEU A 186 7.67 -4.96 3.34
C LEU A 186 7.17 -3.63 3.89
N ARG A 187 7.33 -3.39 5.20
CA ARG A 187 6.91 -2.13 5.79
C ARG A 187 7.69 -0.93 5.27
N ASN A 188 9.02 -1.05 5.20
CA ASN A 188 9.88 -0.03 4.61
C ASN A 188 9.53 0.23 3.14
N MET A 189 9.37 -0.84 2.36
CA MET A 189 9.00 -0.79 0.95
C MET A 189 7.69 -0.05 0.72
N GLN A 190 6.64 -0.38 1.50
CA GLN A 190 5.35 0.28 1.40
C GLN A 190 5.43 1.78 1.66
N ASP A 191 6.16 2.22 2.69
CA ASP A 191 6.32 3.64 2.99
C ASP A 191 7.07 4.39 1.90
N ARG A 192 8.16 3.80 1.38
CA ARG A 192 8.93 4.37 0.27
C ARG A 192 8.11 4.51 -1.01
N LEU A 193 7.43 3.45 -1.42
CA LEU A 193 6.58 3.46 -2.63
C LEU A 193 5.43 4.48 -2.50
N ARG A 194 4.82 4.57 -1.30
CA ARG A 194 3.80 5.59 -1.02
C ARG A 194 4.36 7.00 -1.08
N GLY A 195 5.54 7.25 -0.51
CA GLY A 195 6.18 8.56 -0.58
C GLY A 195 6.44 9.00 -2.02
N TYR A 196 6.84 8.07 -2.89
CA TYR A 196 7.02 8.35 -4.31
C TYR A 196 5.70 8.63 -5.02
N ALA A 197 4.70 7.77 -4.84
CA ALA A 197 3.36 7.96 -5.42
C ALA A 197 2.74 9.30 -4.99
N GLY A 198 2.79 9.62 -3.69
CA GLY A 198 2.26 10.86 -3.14
C GLY A 198 2.98 12.10 -3.67
N THR A 199 4.30 12.01 -3.91
CA THR A 199 5.06 13.12 -4.49
C THR A 199 4.63 13.40 -5.93
N GLU A 200 4.47 12.37 -6.76
CA GLU A 200 4.00 12.54 -8.15
C GLU A 200 2.53 12.98 -8.21
N LEU A 201 1.67 12.43 -7.35
CA LEU A 201 0.27 12.83 -7.23
C LEU A 201 0.15 14.31 -6.80
N GLY A 202 1.01 14.76 -5.88
CA GLY A 202 1.09 16.17 -5.51
C GLY A 202 1.46 17.09 -6.68
N LYS A 203 2.32 16.64 -7.60
CA LYS A 203 2.63 17.40 -8.82
C LYS A 203 1.42 17.48 -9.76
N ILE A 204 0.67 16.38 -9.93
CA ILE A 204 -0.56 16.36 -10.72
C ILE A 204 -1.56 17.37 -10.14
N HIS A 205 -1.82 17.34 -8.84
CA HIS A 205 -2.71 18.31 -8.20
C HIS A 205 -2.25 19.77 -8.38
N ALA A 206 -0.95 20.04 -8.33
CA ALA A 206 -0.42 21.38 -8.53
C ALA A 206 -0.57 21.86 -9.98
N GLU A 207 -0.40 20.96 -10.96
CA GLU A 207 -0.63 21.25 -12.39
C GLU A 207 -2.12 21.48 -12.67
N ASP A 208 -2.99 20.65 -12.10
CA ASP A 208 -4.45 20.78 -12.21
C ASP A 208 -4.97 22.07 -11.62
N ALA A 209 -4.47 22.46 -10.45
CA ALA A 209 -4.82 23.73 -9.82
C ALA A 209 -4.43 24.91 -10.72
N LYS A 210 -3.25 24.88 -11.35
CA LYS A 210 -2.82 25.91 -12.31
C LYS A 210 -3.70 25.93 -13.56
N LEU A 211 -4.12 24.77 -14.06
CA LEU A 211 -5.04 24.69 -15.20
C LEU A 211 -6.40 25.29 -14.86
N LEU A 212 -6.98 24.91 -13.72
CA LEU A 212 -8.28 25.43 -13.28
C LEU A 212 -8.26 26.94 -13.01
N ASP A 213 -7.18 27.45 -12.44
CA ASP A 213 -7.01 28.89 -12.21
C ASP A 213 -6.95 29.67 -13.52
N ARG A 214 -6.27 29.13 -14.55
CA ARG A 214 -6.23 29.71 -15.89
C ARG A 214 -7.57 29.74 -16.61
N VAL A 215 -8.48 28.81 -16.29
CA VAL A 215 -9.85 28.78 -16.82
C VAL A 215 -10.81 29.58 -15.93
N HIS A 216 -10.29 30.26 -14.89
CA HIS A 216 -11.08 30.99 -13.88
C HIS A 216 -12.14 30.12 -13.17
N LEU A 217 -11.87 28.81 -13.07
CA LEU A 217 -12.71 27.82 -12.41
C LEU A 217 -12.11 27.45 -11.05
N SER A 218 -11.66 28.45 -10.28
CA SER A 218 -11.02 28.29 -8.97
C SER A 218 -11.94 27.73 -7.87
N ARG A 219 -13.04 27.06 -8.24
CA ARG A 219 -14.07 26.49 -7.37
C ARG A 219 -13.97 24.97 -7.28
N CYS A 220 -12.76 24.41 -7.20
CA CYS A 220 -12.64 23.06 -6.66
C CYS A 220 -12.72 23.11 -5.13
N PRO A 221 -13.48 22.23 -4.49
CA PRO A 221 -13.55 22.19 -3.04
C PRO A 221 -12.15 21.89 -2.51
N ALA A 222 -11.62 22.82 -1.69
CA ALA A 222 -10.40 22.58 -0.94
C ALA A 222 -10.52 21.23 -0.21
N LYS A 223 -9.44 20.45 -0.17
CA LYS A 223 -9.36 19.21 0.61
C LYS A 223 -9.92 19.54 1.99
N LYS A 224 -11.09 18.97 2.34
CA LYS A 224 -11.66 19.15 3.68
C LYS A 224 -10.57 18.68 4.63
N THR A 225 -9.97 19.60 5.38
CA THR A 225 -9.08 19.27 6.48
C THR A 225 -9.91 18.44 7.44
N LEU A 226 -9.69 17.14 7.42
CA LEU A 226 -10.35 16.22 8.34
C LEU A 226 -10.12 16.68 9.78
N ASP A 227 -11.15 16.46 10.59
CA ASP A 227 -11.17 16.73 12.02
C ASP A 227 -9.91 16.23 12.72
N ARG A 228 -9.61 16.86 13.87
CA ARG A 228 -8.42 16.59 14.68
C ARG A 228 -8.13 15.09 14.76
N PRO A 229 -6.90 14.64 14.42
CA PRO A 229 -6.59 13.22 14.38
C PRO A 229 -6.79 12.59 15.75
N THR A 230 -7.58 11.52 15.80
CA THR A 230 -7.84 10.74 17.01
C THR A 230 -6.52 10.22 17.60
N LEU A 231 -6.49 9.93 18.92
CA LEU A 231 -5.31 9.37 19.57
C LEU A 231 -4.82 8.08 18.89
N THR A 232 -5.77 7.22 18.48
CA THR A 232 -5.51 6.02 17.69
C THR A 232 -4.76 6.33 16.39
N THR A 233 -5.22 7.34 15.64
CA THR A 233 -4.56 7.77 14.40
C THR A 233 -3.15 8.28 14.67
N ARG A 234 -2.94 9.09 15.72
CA ARG A 234 -1.61 9.64 16.03
C ARG A 234 -0.61 8.57 16.41
N VAL A 235 -0.99 7.65 17.30
CA VAL A 235 -0.12 6.56 17.75
C VAL A 235 0.20 5.62 16.58
N SER A 236 -0.81 5.30 15.76
CA SER A 236 -0.61 4.48 14.56
C SER A 236 0.34 5.14 13.56
N LEU A 237 0.25 6.45 13.34
CA LEU A 237 1.17 7.20 12.46
C LEU A 237 2.61 7.23 12.98
N VAL A 238 2.81 7.37 14.29
CA VAL A 238 4.15 7.34 14.89
C VAL A 238 4.75 5.93 14.77
N MET A 239 3.99 4.90 15.15
CA MET A 239 4.41 3.51 15.03
C MET A 239 4.69 3.13 13.58
N SER A 240 3.85 3.60 12.67
CA SER A 240 4.03 3.49 11.21
C SER A 240 5.37 4.06 10.75
N ARG A 241 5.71 5.28 11.18
CA ARG A 241 6.93 5.97 10.77
C ARG A 241 8.18 5.28 11.30
N ILE A 242 8.16 4.85 12.56
CA ILE A 242 9.29 4.14 13.17
C ILE A 242 9.50 2.81 12.46
N SER A 243 8.43 2.01 12.33
CA SER A 243 8.50 0.66 11.75
C SER A 243 8.94 0.63 10.29
N ALA A 244 8.68 1.69 9.53
CA ALA A 244 9.08 1.81 8.12
C ALA A 244 10.50 2.34 7.89
N HIS A 245 11.24 2.72 8.92
CA HIS A 245 12.56 3.32 8.75
C HIS A 245 13.59 2.28 8.25
N GLU A 246 14.57 2.67 7.44
CA GLU A 246 15.61 1.72 6.96
C GLU A 246 16.45 1.14 8.11
N ILE A 247 16.65 1.92 9.18
CA ILE A 247 17.34 1.49 10.39
C ILE A 247 16.57 0.37 11.11
N THR A 248 15.24 0.38 11.14
CA THR A 248 14.48 -0.69 11.81
C THR A 248 14.63 -2.03 11.09
N VAL A 249 14.78 -2.02 9.76
CA VAL A 249 15.13 -3.22 8.98
C VAL A 249 16.51 -3.76 9.39
N VAL A 250 17.51 -2.88 9.50
CA VAL A 250 18.86 -3.26 9.93
C VAL A 250 18.87 -3.79 11.36
N VAL A 251 18.15 -3.14 12.28
CA VAL A 251 18.00 -3.61 13.67
C VAL A 251 17.32 -4.98 13.71
N GLY A 252 16.27 -5.19 12.92
CA GLY A 252 15.60 -6.48 12.78
C GLY A 252 16.55 -7.57 12.29
N PHE A 253 17.37 -7.27 11.28
CA PHE A 253 18.38 -8.21 10.76
C PHE A 253 19.46 -8.55 11.79
N VAL A 254 19.98 -7.54 12.52
CA VAL A 254 20.95 -7.77 13.62
C VAL A 254 20.31 -8.60 14.74
N PHE A 255 19.03 -8.35 15.04
CA PHE A 255 18.28 -9.14 16.01
C PHE A 255 18.16 -10.61 15.60
N ILE A 256 17.88 -10.89 14.32
CA ILE A 256 17.89 -12.26 13.76
C ILE A 256 19.24 -12.94 13.96
N ILE A 257 20.34 -12.24 13.62
CA ILE A 257 21.70 -12.78 13.82
C ILE A 257 21.92 -13.12 15.30
N GLY A 258 21.53 -12.24 16.22
CA GLY A 258 21.62 -12.48 17.65
C GLY A 258 20.85 -13.74 18.10
N LEU A 259 19.63 -13.92 17.60
CA LEU A 259 18.82 -15.12 17.87
C LEU A 259 19.49 -16.39 17.33
N VAL A 260 19.99 -16.37 16.09
CA VAL A 260 20.67 -17.50 15.45
C VAL A 260 21.95 -17.88 16.19
N VAL A 261 22.73 -16.89 16.64
CA VAL A 261 23.94 -17.13 17.45
C VAL A 261 23.57 -17.76 18.79
N ALA A 262 22.53 -17.26 19.47
CA ALA A 262 22.06 -17.82 20.73
C ALA A 262 21.56 -19.26 20.56
N ALA A 263 20.76 -19.53 19.53
CA ALA A 263 20.27 -20.89 19.22
C ALA A 263 21.42 -21.85 18.87
N SER A 264 22.43 -21.36 18.16
CA SER A 264 23.63 -22.13 17.82
C SER A 264 24.45 -22.46 19.07
N ALA A 265 24.60 -21.51 20.02
CA ALA A 265 25.25 -21.77 21.31
C ALA A 265 24.48 -22.80 22.16
N MET A 266 23.16 -22.88 21.97
CA MET A 266 22.28 -23.89 22.60
C MET A 266 22.17 -25.20 21.79
N GLY A 267 23.00 -25.38 20.76
CA GLY A 267 23.07 -26.59 19.95
C GLY A 267 21.79 -26.91 19.18
N TRP A 268 20.99 -25.90 18.83
CA TRP A 268 19.70 -26.09 18.13
C TRP A 268 18.74 -27.05 18.85
N SER A 269 18.84 -27.09 20.19
CA SER A 269 17.86 -27.76 21.06
C SER A 269 16.45 -27.20 20.86
N LEU A 270 15.43 -27.91 21.35
CA LEU A 270 14.03 -27.44 21.30
C LEU A 270 13.89 -26.00 21.82
N THR A 271 14.55 -25.69 22.93
CA THR A 271 14.58 -24.34 23.52
C THR A 271 15.29 -23.34 22.62
N GLY A 272 16.42 -23.72 21.99
CA GLY A 272 17.13 -22.84 21.05
C GLY A 272 16.30 -22.51 19.80
N GLN A 273 15.54 -23.48 19.28
CA GLN A 273 14.64 -23.24 18.14
C GLN A 273 13.45 -22.35 18.54
N LEU A 274 12.83 -22.60 19.70
CA LEU A 274 11.74 -21.77 20.23
C LEU A 274 12.19 -20.34 20.56
N LEU A 275 13.44 -20.17 21.02
CA LEU A 275 14.04 -18.86 21.25
C LEU A 275 14.13 -18.03 19.96
N CYS A 276 14.40 -18.67 18.82
CA CYS A 276 14.36 -17.99 17.52
C CYS A 276 12.92 -17.72 17.05
N ASN A 277 12.05 -18.70 17.20
CA ASN A 277 10.72 -18.67 16.60
C ASN A 277 9.74 -17.73 17.33
N VAL A 278 9.65 -17.82 18.66
CA VAL A 278 8.65 -17.07 19.45
C VAL A 278 8.82 -15.55 19.35
N PRO A 279 10.02 -14.96 19.54
CA PRO A 279 10.19 -13.53 19.37
C PRO A 279 9.91 -13.08 17.94
N ALA A 280 10.33 -13.88 16.95
CA ALA A 280 10.14 -13.55 15.55
C ALA A 280 8.64 -13.51 15.18
N SER A 281 7.87 -14.52 15.58
CA SER A 281 6.43 -14.59 15.32
C SER A 281 5.63 -13.49 16.04
N ILE A 282 6.05 -13.08 17.24
CA ILE A 282 5.45 -11.96 17.99
C ILE A 282 5.68 -10.65 17.23
N VAL A 283 6.93 -10.39 16.82
CA VAL A 283 7.27 -9.18 16.07
C VAL A 283 6.52 -9.15 14.76
N GLU A 284 6.55 -10.24 13.99
CA GLU A 284 5.85 -10.37 12.72
C GLU A 284 4.33 -10.13 12.87
N SER A 285 3.69 -10.75 13.86
CA SER A 285 2.26 -10.53 14.16
C SER A 285 1.95 -9.08 14.51
N CYS A 286 2.82 -8.42 15.29
CA CYS A 286 2.70 -7.00 15.59
C CYS A 286 2.76 -6.15 14.31
N PHE A 287 3.72 -6.44 13.43
CA PHE A 287 3.83 -5.75 12.14
C PHE A 287 2.58 -5.95 11.28
N MET A 288 2.03 -7.16 11.19
CA MET A 288 0.78 -7.40 10.49
C MET A 288 -0.39 -6.58 11.05
N LEU A 289 -0.52 -6.49 12.38
CA LEU A 289 -1.53 -5.63 13.01
C LEU A 289 -1.31 -4.14 12.71
N ILE A 290 -0.07 -3.66 12.69
CA ILE A 290 0.29 -2.30 12.27
C ILE A 290 -0.08 -2.08 10.80
N LEU A 291 0.19 -3.05 9.93
CA LEU A 291 -0.14 -3.00 8.51
C LEU A 291 -1.64 -2.86 8.31
N ILE A 292 -2.46 -3.67 9.01
CA ILE A 292 -3.93 -3.59 8.97
C ILE A 292 -4.42 -2.22 9.48
N SER A 293 -3.89 -1.73 10.60
CA SER A 293 -4.25 -0.41 11.16
C SER A 293 -3.94 0.73 10.20
N GLY A 294 -2.72 0.75 9.64
CA GLY A 294 -2.30 1.76 8.68
C GLY A 294 -3.05 1.68 7.35
N HIS A 295 -3.55 0.50 6.97
CA HIS A 295 -4.27 0.30 5.72
C HIS A 295 -5.54 1.17 5.65
N LYS A 296 -6.31 1.26 6.74
CA LYS A 296 -7.57 2.03 6.75
C LYS A 296 -7.34 3.52 6.53
N SER A 297 -6.46 4.13 7.33
CA SER A 297 -6.20 5.57 7.23
C SER A 297 -5.62 5.96 5.86
N ILE A 298 -4.78 5.10 5.30
CA ILE A 298 -4.13 5.35 4.02
C ILE A 298 -5.09 5.13 2.84
N ALA A 299 -5.95 4.11 2.92
CA ALA A 299 -6.97 3.89 1.90
C ALA A 299 -7.93 5.08 1.83
N ASP A 300 -8.38 5.61 2.97
CA ASP A 300 -9.26 6.78 3.04
C ASP A 300 -8.60 8.04 2.44
N GLU A 301 -7.32 8.28 2.75
CA GLU A 301 -6.55 9.41 2.19
C GLU A 301 -6.34 9.26 0.69
N ALA A 302 -5.83 8.10 0.24
CA ALA A 302 -5.58 7.83 -1.17
C ALA A 302 -6.86 7.91 -2.00
N PHE A 303 -7.96 7.36 -1.48
CA PHE A 303 -9.27 7.45 -2.12
C PHE A 303 -9.73 8.89 -2.28
N THR A 304 -9.58 9.72 -1.25
CA THR A 304 -9.93 11.14 -1.31
C THR A 304 -9.11 11.86 -2.39
N ASP A 305 -7.82 11.56 -2.48
CA ASP A 305 -6.93 12.18 -3.48
C ASP A 305 -7.31 11.74 -4.91
N TRP A 306 -7.56 10.45 -5.15
CA TRP A 306 -8.01 9.95 -6.47
C TRP A 306 -9.39 10.51 -6.87
N GLN A 307 -10.33 10.57 -5.94
CA GLN A 307 -11.63 11.19 -6.19
C GLN A 307 -11.50 12.67 -6.53
N MET A 308 -10.56 13.38 -5.91
CA MET A 308 -10.30 14.78 -6.21
C MET A 308 -9.77 14.93 -7.64
N VAL A 309 -8.79 14.12 -8.06
CA VAL A 309 -8.30 14.11 -9.45
C VAL A 309 -9.45 13.83 -10.42
N TYR A 310 -10.23 12.78 -10.18
CA TYR A 310 -11.37 12.44 -11.04
C TYR A 310 -12.37 13.59 -11.18
N LYS A 311 -12.77 14.22 -10.06
CA LYS A 311 -13.69 15.37 -10.07
C LYS A 311 -13.11 16.56 -10.84
N GLN A 312 -11.81 16.82 -10.70
CA GLN A 312 -11.11 17.88 -11.44
C GLN A 312 -11.18 17.59 -12.95
N ARG A 313 -10.93 16.36 -13.37
CA ARG A 313 -11.01 15.94 -14.78
C ARG A 313 -12.40 16.04 -15.36
N VAL A 314 -13.41 15.56 -14.65
CA VAL A 314 -14.82 15.69 -15.08
C VAL A 314 -15.21 17.17 -15.21
N THR A 315 -14.74 18.02 -14.29
CA THR A 315 -14.99 19.47 -14.37
C THR A 315 -14.36 20.06 -15.63
N LEU A 316 -13.10 19.75 -15.94
CA LEU A 316 -12.44 20.20 -17.16
C LEU A 316 -13.17 19.70 -18.42
N LEU A 317 -13.60 18.44 -18.45
CA LEU A 317 -14.38 17.88 -19.56
C LEU A 317 -15.69 18.65 -19.78
N SER A 318 -16.43 18.92 -18.72
CA SER A 318 -17.71 19.66 -18.80
C SER A 318 -17.55 21.06 -19.41
N VAL A 319 -16.40 21.71 -19.19
CA VAL A 319 -16.09 23.03 -19.73
C VAL A 319 -15.79 22.95 -21.21
N VAL A 320 -14.99 21.97 -21.62
CA VAL A 320 -14.68 21.72 -23.03
C VAL A 320 -15.95 21.37 -23.81
N GLU A 321 -16.86 20.58 -23.23
CA GLU A 321 -18.17 20.30 -23.82
C GLU A 321 -19.02 21.56 -23.99
N CYS A 322 -19.02 22.44 -22.99
CA CYS A 322 -19.73 23.72 -23.05
C CYS A 322 -19.22 24.55 -24.25
N VAL A 323 -17.90 24.71 -24.36
CA VAL A 323 -17.24 25.43 -25.46
C VAL A 323 -17.57 24.80 -26.81
N GLN A 324 -17.49 23.47 -26.93
CA GLN A 324 -17.82 22.76 -28.17
C GLN A 324 -19.29 22.95 -28.58
N SER A 325 -20.21 22.93 -27.61
CA SER A 325 -21.64 23.11 -27.86
C SER A 325 -22.00 24.53 -28.33
N GLN A 326 -21.24 25.53 -27.87
CA GLN A 326 -21.38 26.93 -28.29
C GLN A 326 -20.80 27.13 -29.68
N TRP A 327 -19.63 26.55 -29.97
CA TRP A 327 -19.02 26.56 -31.30
C TRP A 327 -19.96 26.00 -32.37
N ARG A 328 -20.58 24.83 -32.12
CA ARG A 328 -21.53 24.22 -33.07
C ARG A 328 -22.79 25.05 -33.33
N ARG A 329 -23.18 25.94 -32.40
CA ARG A 329 -24.40 26.76 -32.51
C ARG A 329 -24.20 28.04 -33.33
N GLY A 330 -22.98 28.37 -33.77
CA GLY A 330 -22.73 29.50 -34.67
C GLY A 330 -23.04 30.88 -34.09
N ASP A 331 -23.03 31.02 -32.76
CA ASP A 331 -23.44 32.26 -32.09
C ASP A 331 -22.32 33.32 -32.14
N ASN A 332 -22.40 34.23 -33.11
CA ASN A 332 -21.37 35.21 -33.46
C ASN A 332 -21.15 36.33 -32.42
N ARG A 333 -21.91 36.39 -31.32
CA ARG A 333 -21.76 37.44 -30.30
C ARG A 333 -20.64 37.19 -29.27
N LEU A 334 -20.09 35.98 -29.22
CA LEU A 334 -19.00 35.61 -28.31
C LEU A 334 -17.73 35.13 -29.04
N THR A 335 -17.67 35.20 -30.36
CA THR A 335 -16.44 34.93 -31.13
C THR A 335 -15.27 35.79 -30.63
N ALA A 336 -15.52 37.03 -30.18
CA ALA A 336 -14.51 37.87 -29.52
C ALA A 336 -14.02 37.34 -28.15
N SER A 337 -14.86 36.65 -27.38
CA SER A 337 -14.47 35.98 -26.11
C SER A 337 -13.78 34.63 -26.37
N LEU A 338 -14.17 33.94 -27.45
CA LEU A 338 -13.53 32.71 -27.89
C LEU A 338 -12.11 32.92 -28.44
N TYR A 339 -11.79 34.07 -29.04
CA TYR A 339 -10.39 34.42 -29.37
C TYR A 339 -9.51 34.58 -28.12
N LEU A 340 -10.08 34.98 -26.97
CA LEU A 340 -9.41 34.90 -25.67
C LEU A 340 -9.34 33.46 -25.10
N SER A 341 -10.11 32.51 -25.65
CA SER A 341 -10.22 31.12 -25.17
C SER A 341 -9.33 30.13 -25.95
N ILE A 342 -8.89 30.47 -27.17
CA ILE A 342 -7.92 29.65 -27.94
C ILE A 342 -6.57 29.51 -27.20
N PRO A 343 -6.01 30.55 -26.55
CA PRO A 343 -4.87 30.41 -25.67
C PRO A 343 -5.17 29.45 -24.50
N VAL A 344 -6.36 29.53 -23.91
CA VAL A 344 -6.79 28.68 -22.78
C VAL A 344 -6.89 27.20 -23.19
N LEU A 345 -7.42 26.90 -24.38
CA LEU A 345 -7.44 25.54 -24.96
C LEU A 345 -6.03 25.02 -25.27
N SER A 346 -5.13 25.88 -25.77
CA SER A 346 -3.71 25.54 -25.95
C SER A 346 -2.94 25.38 -24.64
N LEU A 347 -3.41 26.00 -23.54
CA LEU A 347 -2.81 25.92 -22.21
C LEU A 347 -3.30 24.68 -21.43
N LEU A 348 -4.56 24.26 -21.63
CA LEU A 348 -5.11 22.99 -21.12
C LEU A 348 -4.37 21.77 -21.69
N ARG A 349 -3.79 21.91 -22.89
CA ARG A 349 -2.87 20.95 -23.51
C ARG A 349 -1.59 20.72 -22.70
N GLY A 350 -1.10 21.70 -21.94
CA GLY A 350 0.23 21.63 -21.31
C GLY A 350 0.31 20.87 -19.98
N GLY A 351 -0.83 20.58 -19.33
CA GLY A 351 -0.84 20.11 -17.93
C GLY A 351 -1.37 18.70 -17.71
N ASN A 352 -1.55 17.89 -18.76
CA ASN A 352 -2.36 16.67 -18.65
C ASN A 352 -1.61 15.36 -18.96
N TYR A 353 -0.38 15.14 -18.49
CA TYR A 353 0.38 13.94 -18.96
C TYR A 353 1.26 13.22 -17.92
N ARG A 354 0.87 13.13 -16.65
CA ARG A 354 1.66 12.41 -15.61
C ARG A 354 1.06 11.12 -15.05
N ILE A 355 -0.24 10.89 -15.20
CA ILE A 355 -0.91 9.72 -14.57
C ILE A 355 -0.58 8.41 -15.29
N PHE A 356 -0.34 8.45 -16.61
CA PHE A 356 -0.13 7.26 -17.45
C PHE A 356 1.10 6.42 -17.06
N GLN A 357 2.12 7.04 -16.47
CA GLN A 357 3.38 6.37 -16.09
C GLN A 357 3.40 5.87 -14.64
N LEU A 358 2.54 6.41 -13.77
CA LEU A 358 2.39 5.92 -12.40
C LEU A 358 1.80 4.50 -12.37
N TYR A 359 0.86 4.20 -13.27
CA TYR A 359 0.24 2.87 -13.35
C TYR A 359 1.20 1.80 -13.90
N LYS A 360 2.00 2.13 -14.92
CA LYS A 360 2.90 1.17 -15.58
C LYS A 360 4.09 0.72 -14.71
N ASN A 361 4.45 1.50 -13.68
CA ASN A 361 5.62 1.26 -12.83
C ASN A 361 5.28 0.83 -11.40
N GLN A 362 3.99 0.72 -11.03
CA GLN A 362 3.56 0.33 -9.67
C GLN A 362 2.92 -1.06 -9.57
N PHE A 363 2.76 -1.78 -10.68
CA PHE A 363 2.25 -3.16 -10.72
C PHE A 363 3.15 -4.08 -11.53
#